data_AF-A0A6V7IQK4-F1
#
_entry.id   AF-A0A6V7IQK4-F1
#
_cell.length_a   1.000
_cell.length_b   1.000
_cell.length_c   1.000
_cell.angle_alpha   90.00
_cell.angle_beta   90.00
_cell.angle_gamma   90.00
#
_symmetry.space_group_name_H-M   'P 1'
#
loop_
_entity.id
_entity.type
_entity.pdbx_description
1 polymer ?
#
loop_
_entity_poly.entity_id
_entity_poly.type
_entity_poly.pdbx_seq_one_letter_code
_entity_poly.pdbx_strand_id
1 'polypeptide(L)' 'VRYGHWHKDKGQATVKNVPRLIVFVVGGLCFSEVRCAYEVTAAYKNWEVIC' A
#
# COMPACT_ATOMS: atom_id res chain seq x y z
N VAL A 1 -13.76 -35.43 -7.23
CA VAL A 1 -12.55 -34.83 -6.63
C VAL A 1 -12.20 -33.55 -7.40
N ARG A 2 -12.40 -32.37 -6.80
CA ARG A 2 -11.92 -31.09 -7.37
C ARG A 2 -11.30 -30.24 -6.28
N TYR A 3 -10.25 -30.77 -5.66
CA TYR A 3 -9.30 -29.98 -4.88
C TYR A 3 -8.52 -29.11 -5.88
N GLY A 4 -8.87 -27.84 -6.04
CA GLY A 4 -8.14 -27.00 -7.00
C GLY A 4 -8.59 -25.56 -7.17
N HIS A 5 -9.39 -24.98 -6.26
CA HIS A 5 -9.82 -23.58 -6.38
C HIS A 5 -9.33 -22.67 -5.25
N TRP A 6 -8.35 -23.09 -4.44
CA TRP A 6 -7.79 -22.25 -3.38
C TRP A 6 -6.89 -21.11 -3.90
N HIS A 7 -6.33 -21.23 -5.11
CA HIS A 7 -5.35 -20.29 -5.64
C HIS A 7 -5.93 -19.19 -6.56
N LYS A 8 -7.23 -19.22 -6.89
CA LYS A 8 -7.80 -18.31 -7.90
C LYS A 8 -8.39 -17.02 -7.33
N ASP A 9 -8.63 -16.97 -6.02
CA ASP A 9 -9.24 -15.83 -5.32
C ASP A 9 -8.27 -15.05 -4.43
N LYS A 10 -6.95 -15.20 -4.62
CA LYS A 10 -6.04 -14.12 -4.21
C LYS A 10 -6.17 -13.05 -5.28
N GLY A 11 -7.23 -12.23 -5.15
CA GLY A 11 -7.51 -11.12 -6.05
C GLY A 11 -6.19 -10.45 -6.40
N GLN A 12 -5.86 -10.43 -7.69
CA GLN A 12 -4.76 -9.61 -8.21
C GLN A 12 -4.89 -8.29 -7.48
N ALA A 13 -3.93 -7.98 -6.58
CA ALA A 13 -3.85 -6.67 -5.98
C ALA A 13 -3.94 -5.75 -7.17
N THR A 14 -5.01 -4.97 -7.26
CA THR A 14 -5.31 -4.18 -8.45
C THR A 14 -4.14 -3.21 -8.50
N VAL A 15 -3.12 -3.53 -9.30
CA VAL A 15 -1.90 -2.76 -9.35
C VAL A 15 -2.29 -1.49 -10.07
N LYS A 16 -2.82 -0.54 -9.30
CA LYS A 16 -2.97 0.83 -9.76
C LYS A 16 -1.55 1.28 -10.04
N ASN A 17 -1.23 1.48 -11.32
CA ASN A 17 0.03 2.02 -11.78
C ASN A 17 0.10 3.52 -11.44
N VAL A 18 0.10 3.84 -10.15
CA VAL A 18 0.38 5.19 -9.63
C VAL A 18 1.82 5.23 -9.11
N PRO A 19 2.53 6.35 -9.29
CA PRO A 19 3.82 6.57 -8.65
C PRO A 19 3.76 6.28 -7.14
N ARG A 20 4.69 5.44 -6.65
CA ARG A 20 4.78 5.07 -5.24
C ARG A 20 6.02 5.68 -4.61
N LEU A 21 5.84 6.35 -3.48
CA LEU A 21 6.92 6.81 -2.62
C LEU A 21 7.02 5.84 -1.44
N ILE A 22 8.13 5.10 -1.35
CA ILE A 22 8.39 4.16 -0.26
C ILE A 22 9.40 4.80 0.69
N VAL A 23 9.01 4.97 1.95
CA VAL A 23 9.83 5.60 2.99
C VAL A 23 10.12 4.54 4.04
N PHE A 24 11.40 4.31 4.35
CA PHE A 24 11.80 3.40 5.43
C PHE A 24 12.58 4.20 6.47
N VAL A 25 12.06 4.25 7.69
CA VAL A 25 12.69 4.98 8.80
C VAL A 25 13.48 4.02 9.68
N VAL A 26 14.79 4.20 9.70
CA VAL A 26 15.69 3.44 10.59
C VAL A 26 15.45 3.90 12.03
N GLY A 27 15.20 2.95 12.94
CA GLY A 27 14.89 3.24 14.34
C GLY A 27 13.40 3.23 14.69
N GLY A 28 12.55 2.93 13.71
CA GLY A 28 11.10 2.87 13.88
C GLY A 28 10.41 4.16 13.46
N LEU A 29 9.09 4.08 13.32
CA LEU A 29 8.23 5.21 12.97
C LEU A 29 7.19 5.46 14.06
N CYS A 30 6.80 6.72 14.21
CA CYS A 30 5.71 7.16 15.06
C CYS A 30 4.38 7.10 14.30
N PHE A 31 3.27 6.90 15.02
CA PHE A 31 1.93 6.93 14.42
C PHE A 31 1.57 8.27 13.76
N SER A 32 2.18 9.37 14.21
CA SER A 32 2.05 10.68 13.55
C SER A 32 2.63 10.69 12.13
N GLU A 33 3.72 9.96 11.89
CA GLU A 33 4.37 9.89 10.57
C GLU A 33 3.51 9.08 9.59
N VAL A 34 2.90 7.99 10.07
CA VAL A 34 1.91 7.22 9.30
C VAL A 34 0.69 8.08 8.95
N ARG A 35 0.19 8.89 9.90
CA ARG A 35 -0.92 9.82 9.61
C ARG A 35 -0.55 10.81 8.50
N CYS A 36 0.65 11.39 8.55
CA CYS A 36 1.13 12.26 7.48
C CYS A 36 1.15 11.56 6.12
N ALA A 37 1.57 10.29 6.04
CA ALA A 37 1.53 9.53 4.79
C ALA A 37 0.11 9.42 4.21
N TYR A 38 -0.90 9.21 5.06
CA TYR A 38 -2.30 9.19 4.65
C TYR A 38 -2.80 10.56 4.20
N GLU A 39 -2.47 11.62 4.93
CA GLU A 39 -2.85 12.99 4.57
C GLU A 39 -2.27 13.40 3.21
N VAL A 40 -1.00 13.07 2.96
CA VAL A 40 -0.33 13.32 1.68
C VAL A 40 -0.96 12.49 0.56
N THR A 41 -1.24 11.20 0.79
CA THR A 41 -1.91 10.34 -0.20
C THR A 41 -3.31 10.86 -0.54
N ALA A 42 -4.04 11.39 0.44
CA ALA A 42 -5.37 11.98 0.22
C ALA A 42 -5.30 13.32 -0.56
N ALA A 43 -4.28 14.14 -0.29
CA ALA A 43 -4.03 15.39 -1.01
C ALA A 43 -3.59 15.13 -2.46
N TYR A 44 -2.76 14.10 -2.69
CA TYR A 44 -2.22 13.73 -4.00
C TYR A 44 -2.82 12.40 -4.48
N LYS A 45 -4.03 12.45 -5.04
CA LYS A 45 -4.81 11.28 -5.48
C LYS A 45 -4.14 10.38 -6.52
N ASN A 46 -3.08 10.86 -7.17
CA ASN A 46 -2.29 10.15 -8.17
C ASN A 46 -0.97 9.60 -7.62
N TRP A 47 -0.71 9.74 -6.32
CA TRP A 47 0.47 9.21 -5.64
C TRP A 47 0.04 8.31 -4.49
N GLU A 48 0.90 7.36 -4.17
CA GLU A 48 0.73 6.47 -3.02
C GLU A 48 1.99 6.56 -2.15
N VAL A 49 1.83 6.94 -0.89
CA VAL A 49 2.92 6.96 0.09
C VAL A 49 2.82 5.73 0.99
N ILE A 50 3.93 5.00 1.11
CA ILE A 50 4.04 3.78 1.91
C ILE A 50 5.20 3.99 2.89
N CYS A 51 4.94 3.79 4.18
CA CYS A 51 5.90 3.95 5.28
C CYS A 51 6.10 2.64 6.05
#